data_AF-A0A3Q3FKB6-F1
#
_entry.id   AF-A0A3Q3FKB6-F1
#
_cell.length_a   1.000
_cell.length_b   1.000
_cell.length_c   1.000
_cell.angle_alpha   90.00
_cell.angle_beta   90.00
_cell.angle_gamma   90.00
#
_symmetry.space_group_name_H-M   'P 1'
#
loop_
_entity.id
_entity.type
_entity.pdbx_description
1 polymer ?
#
loop_
_entity_poly.entity_id
_entity_poly.type
_entity_poly.pdbx_seq_one_letter_code
_entity_poly.pdbx_strand_id
1 'polypeptide(L)'
;MSDRGTFDTNVVTVTRFVMEEGRKAHGTGELTTLLNSLCTAVKAISSAVRKAGIAHLYGIAGSMNVTGDQVKKLDILSNDLVINMLKSSFTSCVLVSEENERAIIVEPDKRGKYIVCFDPLDGSSNIDCLVSIGTIFAIYRKTTDDEPCEKDALQPGRNLVAAGYALYGSATMIVLSTGQGVNCFMLDPAIGEFILVDRDVKIKKRGKIYSLNEGYAKYFDPAVTEYLQKKKFPEDGSEPYGARYIGSMVADVHRTLMYGGIFLYPGNVKSPKGKLRLLYECNPMAFIMEQAGGMASTGLHNILDIQPEDIHQRAPVAMGSPDDVQDFIAICQKHAAKK
;
A
#
# COMPACT_ATOMS: atom_id res chain seq x y z
N MET A 1 24.41 -26.32 28.02
CA MET A 1 24.72 -25.28 27.00
C MET A 1 25.50 -25.97 25.90
N SER A 2 24.84 -26.42 24.83
CA SER A 2 25.47 -26.86 23.57
C SER A 2 24.38 -27.37 22.61
N ASP A 3 23.89 -26.49 21.74
CA ASP A 3 23.37 -26.81 20.39
C ASP A 3 22.76 -25.57 19.71
N ARG A 4 23.57 -24.51 19.57
CA ARG A 4 23.30 -23.51 18.53
C ARG A 4 24.40 -23.70 17.50
N GLY A 5 24.08 -24.42 16.42
CA GLY A 5 24.98 -24.57 15.27
C GLY A 5 25.50 -23.21 14.83
N THR A 6 26.79 -23.16 14.51
CA THR A 6 27.56 -21.93 14.27
C THR A 6 27.14 -21.14 13.04
N PHE A 7 26.27 -21.70 12.17
CA PHE A 7 25.65 -21.01 11.03
C PHE A 7 24.23 -21.53 10.81
N ASP A 8 23.25 -20.63 10.77
CA ASP A 8 21.89 -20.94 10.33
C ASP A 8 21.76 -20.65 8.83
N THR A 9 21.82 -21.70 8.02
CA THR A 9 21.65 -21.63 6.56
C THR A 9 20.18 -21.76 6.13
N ASN A 10 19.23 -21.78 7.08
CA ASN A 10 17.81 -21.97 6.82
C ASN A 10 17.14 -20.66 6.37
N VAL A 11 17.46 -20.22 5.15
CA VAL A 11 16.88 -19.01 4.56
C VAL A 11 15.40 -19.23 4.21
N VAL A 12 14.55 -18.26 4.56
CA VAL A 12 13.13 -18.26 4.22
C VAL A 12 12.89 -17.25 3.11
N THR A 13 12.67 -17.72 1.89
CA THR A 13 12.24 -16.88 0.78
C THR A 13 10.74 -16.61 0.83
N VAL A 14 10.27 -15.57 0.15
CA VAL A 14 8.83 -15.28 0.04
C VAL A 14 8.07 -16.45 -0.59
N THR A 15 8.65 -17.10 -1.60
CA THR A 15 8.08 -18.29 -2.26
C THR A 15 7.90 -19.43 -1.26
N ARG A 16 8.94 -19.71 -0.46
CA ARG A 16 8.87 -20.74 0.59
C ARG A 16 7.84 -20.39 1.64
N PHE A 17 7.86 -19.16 2.13
CA PHE A 17 6.93 -18.67 3.14
C PHE A 17 5.47 -18.83 2.69
N VAL A 18 5.13 -18.31 1.51
CA VAL A 18 3.77 -18.36 0.98
C VAL A 18 3.34 -19.80 0.67
N MET A 19 4.26 -20.67 0.25
CA MET A 19 3.97 -22.09 0.05
C MET A 19 3.69 -22.81 1.39
N GLU A 20 4.48 -22.56 2.43
CA GLU A 20 4.26 -23.12 3.77
C GLU A 20 2.93 -22.64 4.37
N GLU A 21 2.61 -21.35 4.24
CA GLU A 21 1.33 -20.79 4.68
C GLU A 21 0.14 -21.33 3.87
N GLY A 22 0.29 -21.45 2.55
CA GLY A 22 -0.73 -22.04 1.68
C GLY A 22 -1.05 -23.49 2.03
N ARG A 23 -0.04 -24.27 2.45
CA ARG A 23 -0.22 -25.65 2.94
C ARG A 23 -1.01 -25.70 4.25
N LYS A 24 -0.71 -24.81 5.19
CA LYS A 24 -1.47 -24.71 6.46
C LYS A 24 -2.93 -24.31 6.22
N ALA A 25 -3.17 -23.46 5.23
CA ALA A 25 -4.51 -23.03 4.84
C ALA A 25 -5.27 -24.04 3.95
N HIS A 26 -4.67 -25.20 3.63
CA HIS A 26 -5.22 -26.18 2.69
C HIS A 26 -5.66 -25.57 1.33
N GLY A 27 -4.92 -24.56 0.85
CA GLY A 27 -5.23 -23.87 -0.39
C GLY A 27 -4.82 -24.64 -1.64
N THR A 28 -5.42 -24.30 -2.78
CA THR A 28 -5.11 -24.89 -4.10
C THR A 28 -3.73 -24.49 -4.66
N GLY A 29 -3.03 -23.56 -4.01
CA GLY A 29 -1.77 -22.98 -4.49
C GLY A 29 -1.93 -21.76 -5.39
N GLU A 30 -3.16 -21.41 -5.81
CA GLU A 30 -3.38 -20.27 -6.71
C GLU A 30 -2.88 -18.93 -6.13
N LEU A 31 -3.09 -18.66 -4.83
CA LEU A 31 -2.55 -17.46 -4.20
C LEU A 31 -1.02 -17.45 -4.20
N THR A 32 -0.39 -18.61 -4.05
CA THR A 32 1.07 -18.75 -4.13
C THR A 32 1.57 -18.40 -5.51
N THR A 33 0.93 -18.92 -6.57
CA THR A 33 1.25 -18.58 -7.96
C THR A 33 1.07 -17.09 -8.23
N LEU A 34 -0.04 -16.50 -7.77
CA LEU A 34 -0.34 -15.08 -7.89
C LEU A 34 0.77 -14.20 -7.28
N LEU A 35 1.15 -14.49 -6.03
CA LEU A 35 2.17 -13.75 -5.30
C LEU A 35 3.57 -13.93 -5.93
N ASN A 36 3.88 -15.11 -6.47
CA ASN A 36 5.14 -15.34 -7.21
C ASN A 36 5.20 -14.54 -8.52
N SER A 37 4.10 -14.48 -9.27
CA SER A 37 3.99 -13.62 -10.46
C SER A 37 4.20 -12.15 -10.10
N LEU A 38 3.58 -11.69 -9.01
CA LEU A 38 3.75 -10.33 -8.52
C LEU A 38 5.20 -10.05 -8.09
N CYS A 39 5.86 -10.98 -7.39
CA CYS A 39 7.27 -10.84 -7.03
C CYS A 39 8.17 -10.74 -8.26
N THR A 40 7.84 -11.43 -9.34
CA THR A 40 8.55 -11.31 -10.62
C THR A 40 8.38 -9.91 -11.22
N ALA A 41 7.16 -9.37 -11.23
CA ALA A 41 6.90 -7.99 -11.67
C ALA A 41 7.69 -6.98 -10.83
N VAL A 42 7.65 -7.11 -9.50
CA VAL A 42 8.37 -6.22 -8.57
C VAL A 42 9.89 -6.26 -8.82
N LYS A 43 10.48 -7.43 -9.08
CA LYS A 43 11.92 -7.53 -9.43
C LYS A 43 12.25 -6.82 -10.74
N ALA A 44 11.40 -6.97 -11.76
CA ALA A 44 11.57 -6.29 -13.04
C ALA A 44 11.47 -4.77 -12.90
N ILE A 45 10.45 -4.27 -12.19
CA ILE A 45 10.28 -2.84 -11.88
C ILE A 45 11.46 -2.32 -11.06
N SER A 46 11.85 -3.05 -10.01
CA SER A 46 13.02 -2.73 -9.18
C SER A 46 14.28 -2.55 -10.02
N SER A 47 14.54 -3.44 -10.98
CA SER A 47 15.67 -3.35 -11.91
C SER A 47 15.56 -2.13 -12.83
N ALA A 48 14.37 -1.82 -13.34
CA ALA A 48 14.13 -0.67 -14.21
C ALA A 48 14.32 0.66 -13.47
N VAL A 49 13.75 0.80 -12.27
CA VAL A 49 13.87 1.98 -11.41
C VAL A 49 15.34 2.30 -11.11
N ARG A 50 16.15 1.29 -10.78
CA ARG A 50 17.58 1.45 -10.43
C ARG A 50 18.48 1.93 -11.56
N LYS A 51 18.02 1.82 -12.81
CA LYS A 51 18.76 2.25 -14.01
C LYS A 51 17.96 3.23 -14.86
N ALA A 52 16.90 3.83 -14.32
CA ALA A 52 15.94 4.61 -15.09
C ALA A 52 16.57 5.81 -15.81
N GLY A 53 17.50 6.51 -15.16
CA GLY A 53 18.25 7.60 -15.80
C GLY A 53 19.17 7.14 -16.94
N ILE A 54 19.75 5.94 -16.82
CA ILE A 54 20.63 5.36 -17.85
C ILE A 54 19.80 4.85 -19.04
N ALA A 55 18.63 4.26 -18.76
CA ALA A 55 17.74 3.71 -19.76
C ALA A 55 16.78 4.75 -20.39
N HIS A 56 16.97 6.04 -20.11
CA HIS A 56 16.12 7.15 -20.57
C HIS A 56 14.61 6.96 -20.25
N LEU A 57 14.34 6.35 -19.10
CA LEU A 57 12.99 6.08 -18.60
C LEU A 57 12.41 7.25 -17.79
N TYR A 58 13.16 8.34 -17.61
CA TYR A 58 12.63 9.58 -17.04
C TYR A 58 11.82 10.39 -18.05
N GLY A 59 10.94 11.22 -17.50
CA GLY A 59 10.07 12.11 -18.26
C GLY A 59 8.68 11.53 -18.57
N ILE A 60 7.88 12.41 -19.17
CA ILE A 60 6.45 12.22 -19.44
C ILE A 60 6.29 11.32 -20.68
N ALA A 61 5.32 10.42 -20.64
CA ALA A 61 4.95 9.56 -21.76
C ALA A 61 4.05 10.26 -22.82
N GLY A 62 3.59 11.48 -22.53
CA GLY A 62 2.75 12.29 -23.42
C GLY A 62 1.23 12.15 -23.20
N SER A 63 0.80 11.42 -22.17
CA SER A 63 -0.62 11.22 -21.81
C SER A 63 -0.93 11.68 -20.37
N MET A 64 -2.22 11.89 -20.07
CA MET A 64 -2.74 12.04 -18.70
C MET A 64 -3.58 10.81 -18.34
N ASN A 65 -3.49 10.36 -17.09
CA ASN A 65 -4.35 9.28 -16.59
C ASN A 65 -5.74 9.80 -16.19
N VAL A 66 -6.66 8.88 -15.87
CA VAL A 66 -8.07 9.20 -15.54
C VAL A 66 -8.24 10.09 -14.32
N THR A 67 -7.23 10.12 -13.47
CA THR A 67 -7.19 10.89 -12.24
C THR A 67 -6.54 12.27 -12.40
N GLY A 68 -6.06 12.58 -13.60
CA GLY A 68 -5.47 13.86 -13.99
C GLY A 68 -3.98 14.00 -13.74
N ASP A 69 -3.28 12.91 -13.39
CA ASP A 69 -1.83 12.91 -13.20
C ASP A 69 -1.13 12.72 -14.57
N GLN A 70 0.02 13.37 -14.76
CA GLN A 70 0.83 13.23 -15.98
C GLN A 70 1.56 11.88 -15.95
N VAL A 71 1.29 11.03 -16.94
CA VAL A 71 1.84 9.68 -17.01
C VAL A 71 3.32 9.74 -17.34
N LYS A 72 4.16 9.11 -16.52
CA LYS A 72 5.60 8.94 -16.78
C LYS A 72 5.86 7.61 -17.49
N LYS A 73 6.99 7.51 -18.18
CA LYS A 73 7.35 6.28 -18.90
C LYS A 73 7.46 5.05 -17.98
N LEU A 74 7.93 5.26 -16.75
CA LEU A 74 8.00 4.18 -15.75
C LEU A 74 6.61 3.73 -15.28
N ASP A 75 5.61 4.61 -15.30
CA ASP A 75 4.23 4.25 -14.95
C ASP A 75 3.69 3.26 -16.00
N ILE A 76 3.88 3.54 -17.29
CA ILE A 76 3.50 2.61 -18.38
C ILE A 76 4.23 1.28 -18.25
N LEU A 77 5.55 1.30 -18.08
CA LEU A 77 6.36 0.08 -17.98
C LEU A 77 5.90 -0.79 -16.79
N SER A 78 5.71 -0.18 -15.63
CA SER A 78 5.31 -0.90 -14.43
C SER A 78 3.90 -1.46 -14.57
N ASN A 79 2.96 -0.69 -15.13
CA ASN A 79 1.60 -1.14 -15.40
C ASN A 79 1.59 -2.36 -16.33
N ASP A 80 2.29 -2.30 -17.46
CA ASP A 80 2.38 -3.39 -18.43
C ASP A 80 3.01 -4.64 -17.80
N LEU A 81 4.08 -4.49 -17.01
CA LEU A 81 4.72 -5.61 -16.32
C LEU A 81 3.77 -6.30 -15.34
N VAL A 82 3.05 -5.53 -14.52
CA VAL A 82 2.10 -6.08 -13.54
C VAL A 82 0.95 -6.77 -14.25
N ILE A 83 0.30 -6.14 -15.23
CA ILE A 83 -0.82 -6.73 -15.99
C ILE A 83 -0.41 -8.05 -16.63
N ASN A 84 0.75 -8.07 -17.31
CA ASN A 84 1.21 -9.28 -18.01
C ASN A 84 1.55 -10.42 -17.04
N MET A 85 2.21 -10.13 -15.92
CA MET A 85 2.53 -11.15 -14.90
C MET A 85 1.27 -11.68 -14.20
N LEU A 86 0.28 -10.82 -13.95
CA LEU A 86 -0.98 -11.23 -13.33
C LEU A 86 -1.84 -12.07 -14.30
N LYS A 87 -1.99 -11.65 -15.56
CA LYS A 87 -2.70 -12.46 -16.58
C LYS A 87 -2.06 -13.83 -16.78
N SER A 88 -0.74 -13.89 -16.87
CA SER A 88 -0.01 -15.16 -17.07
C SER A 88 0.09 -16.03 -15.80
N SER A 89 -0.42 -15.56 -14.67
CA SER A 89 -0.50 -16.37 -13.44
C SER A 89 -1.60 -17.42 -13.47
N PHE A 90 -2.59 -17.30 -14.37
CA PHE A 90 -3.81 -18.13 -14.42
C PHE A 90 -4.66 -18.07 -13.13
N THR A 91 -4.49 -17.02 -12.32
CA THR A 91 -5.10 -16.96 -10.97
C THR A 91 -6.04 -15.77 -10.77
N SER A 92 -6.00 -14.77 -11.65
CA SER A 92 -6.84 -13.57 -11.57
C SER A 92 -7.95 -13.55 -12.62
N CYS A 93 -9.10 -12.94 -12.31
CA CYS A 93 -10.20 -12.71 -13.24
C CYS A 93 -10.45 -11.24 -13.56
N VAL A 94 -10.17 -10.32 -12.63
CA VAL A 94 -10.36 -8.88 -12.79
C VAL A 94 -9.15 -8.15 -12.24
N LEU A 95 -8.64 -7.18 -12.99
CA LEU A 95 -7.53 -6.32 -12.60
C LEU A 95 -8.00 -4.87 -12.60
N VAL A 96 -7.68 -4.12 -11.53
CA VAL A 96 -7.91 -2.68 -11.44
C VAL A 96 -6.57 -2.01 -11.22
N SER A 97 -6.19 -1.11 -12.13
CA SER A 97 -4.94 -0.36 -12.07
C SER A 97 -5.24 1.13 -11.91
N GLU A 98 -4.38 1.85 -11.21
CA GLU A 98 -4.39 3.31 -11.19
C GLU A 98 -4.29 3.93 -12.60
N GLU A 99 -3.61 3.23 -13.52
CA GLU A 99 -3.30 3.71 -14.87
C GLU A 99 -4.35 3.31 -15.93
N ASN A 100 -5.40 2.58 -15.56
CA ASN A 100 -6.44 2.12 -16.49
C ASN A 100 -7.82 2.60 -16.07
N GLU A 101 -8.53 3.28 -16.99
CA GLU A 101 -9.87 3.85 -16.75
C GLU A 101 -10.94 2.83 -16.35
N ARG A 102 -10.81 1.60 -16.84
CA ARG A 102 -11.77 0.53 -16.62
C ARG A 102 -11.06 -0.68 -16.08
N ALA A 103 -11.79 -1.49 -15.32
CA ALA A 103 -11.28 -2.78 -14.92
C ALA A 103 -10.95 -3.65 -16.15
N ILE A 104 -9.81 -4.33 -16.09
CA ILE A 104 -9.36 -5.26 -17.11
C ILE A 104 -9.93 -6.64 -16.76
N ILE A 105 -10.80 -7.15 -17.63
CA ILE A 105 -11.34 -8.51 -17.51
C ILE A 105 -10.35 -9.47 -18.15
N VAL A 106 -9.87 -10.45 -17.38
CA VAL A 106 -8.92 -11.46 -17.86
C VAL A 106 -9.61 -12.42 -18.82
N GLU A 107 -8.91 -12.80 -19.88
CA GLU A 107 -9.40 -13.70 -20.92
C GLU A 107 -9.73 -15.09 -20.35
N PRO A 108 -10.82 -15.75 -20.80
CA PRO A 108 -11.32 -16.99 -20.18
C PRO A 108 -10.29 -18.12 -19.98
N ASP A 109 -9.33 -18.27 -20.90
CA ASP A 109 -8.27 -19.27 -20.86
C ASP A 109 -7.18 -18.99 -19.80
N LYS A 110 -7.18 -17.78 -19.23
CA LYS A 110 -6.21 -17.30 -18.23
C LYS A 110 -6.86 -16.91 -16.89
N ARG A 111 -8.16 -17.15 -16.73
CA ARG A 111 -8.89 -16.76 -15.52
C ARG A 111 -8.56 -17.66 -14.33
N GLY A 112 -8.42 -17.04 -13.17
CA GLY A 112 -8.61 -17.70 -11.88
C GLY A 112 -9.62 -16.94 -11.01
N LYS A 113 -9.56 -17.14 -9.69
CA LYS A 113 -10.59 -16.65 -8.75
C LYS A 113 -10.29 -15.33 -8.05
N TYR A 114 -9.14 -14.71 -8.31
CA TYR A 114 -8.71 -13.50 -7.61
C TYR A 114 -8.98 -12.23 -8.40
N ILE A 115 -9.29 -11.16 -7.67
CA ILE A 115 -9.36 -9.79 -8.18
C ILE A 115 -8.17 -9.04 -7.60
N VAL A 116 -7.44 -8.32 -8.44
CA VAL A 116 -6.23 -7.61 -8.02
C VAL A 116 -6.37 -6.13 -8.33
N CYS A 117 -6.37 -5.30 -7.29
CA CYS A 117 -6.32 -3.85 -7.38
C CYS A 117 -4.89 -3.41 -7.09
N PHE A 118 -4.27 -2.59 -7.93
CA PHE A 118 -2.87 -2.19 -7.74
C PHE A 118 -2.58 -0.77 -8.23
N ASP A 119 -1.63 -0.13 -7.55
CA ASP A 119 -0.91 1.02 -8.02
C ASP A 119 0.46 0.52 -8.52
N PRO A 120 0.72 0.54 -9.84
CA PRO A 120 1.94 -0.02 -10.38
C PRO A 120 3.18 0.78 -9.96
N LEU A 121 3.06 2.10 -9.71
CA LEU A 121 4.16 2.98 -9.34
C LEU A 121 3.75 4.20 -8.49
N ASP A 122 3.51 3.97 -7.20
CA ASP A 122 3.23 5.03 -6.22
C ASP A 122 4.43 5.97 -6.04
N GLY A 123 4.12 7.26 -5.92
CA GLY A 123 5.10 8.33 -5.78
C GLY A 123 5.72 8.72 -7.12
N SER A 124 5.03 8.54 -8.24
CA SER A 124 5.54 8.87 -9.58
C SER A 124 6.09 10.31 -9.67
N SER A 125 5.50 11.28 -8.96
CA SER A 125 6.01 12.67 -8.86
C SER A 125 7.46 12.77 -8.36
N ASN A 126 7.91 11.79 -7.59
CA ASN A 126 9.21 11.71 -6.94
C ASN A 126 10.27 10.94 -7.75
N ILE A 127 9.92 10.42 -8.92
CA ILE A 127 10.85 9.65 -9.79
C ILE A 127 12.08 10.47 -10.19
N ASP A 128 11.87 11.69 -10.70
CA ASP A 128 12.96 12.46 -11.32
C ASP A 128 13.96 13.01 -10.28
N CYS A 129 13.54 13.10 -9.01
CA CYS A 129 14.40 13.50 -7.89
C CYS A 129 14.96 12.31 -7.08
N LEU A 130 14.81 11.08 -7.58
CA LEU A 130 15.37 9.85 -7.00
C LEU A 130 14.91 9.56 -5.56
N VAL A 131 13.76 10.09 -5.17
CA VAL A 131 13.15 9.78 -3.88
C VAL A 131 12.49 8.39 -3.95
N SER A 132 12.28 7.76 -2.79
CA SER A 132 11.68 6.42 -2.74
C SER A 132 10.27 6.41 -3.33
N ILE A 133 10.00 5.37 -4.12
CA ILE A 133 8.72 5.08 -4.80
C ILE A 133 8.35 3.61 -4.55
N GLY A 134 7.22 3.13 -5.05
CA GLY A 134 6.80 1.75 -4.76
C GLY A 134 5.69 1.23 -5.65
N THR A 135 5.26 0.00 -5.40
CA THR A 135 4.09 -0.62 -6.03
C THR A 135 3.17 -1.08 -4.92
N ILE A 136 1.87 -0.84 -5.02
CA ILE A 136 0.89 -1.19 -3.98
C ILE A 136 -0.10 -2.19 -4.57
N PHE A 137 -0.54 -3.18 -3.80
CA PHE A 137 -1.48 -4.18 -4.28
C PHE A 137 -2.43 -4.68 -3.20
N ALA A 138 -3.64 -4.99 -3.64
CA ALA A 138 -4.75 -5.51 -2.86
C ALA A 138 -5.37 -6.69 -3.62
N ILE A 139 -5.58 -7.81 -2.93
CA ILE A 139 -6.08 -9.05 -3.52
C ILE A 139 -7.40 -9.41 -2.83
N TYR A 140 -8.47 -9.49 -3.61
CA TYR A 140 -9.77 -9.99 -3.19
C TYR A 140 -10.06 -11.34 -3.85
N ARG A 141 -11.00 -12.09 -3.28
CA ARG A 141 -11.59 -13.26 -3.95
C ARG A 141 -12.87 -12.83 -4.65
N LYS A 142 -13.12 -13.34 -5.86
CA LYS A 142 -14.43 -13.19 -6.51
C LYS A 142 -15.48 -13.93 -5.68
N THR A 143 -16.61 -13.28 -5.44
CA THR A 143 -17.69 -13.78 -4.55
C THR A 143 -18.95 -14.22 -5.30
N THR A 144 -19.05 -13.89 -6.59
CA THR A 144 -20.18 -14.19 -7.46
C THR A 144 -19.83 -15.34 -8.42
N ASP A 145 -20.84 -16.05 -8.93
CA ASP A 145 -20.66 -17.07 -9.98
C ASP A 145 -20.84 -16.52 -11.41
N ASP A 146 -21.29 -15.27 -11.53
CA ASP A 146 -21.50 -14.59 -12.82
C ASP A 146 -20.19 -14.37 -13.60
N GLU A 147 -20.28 -13.95 -14.86
CA GLU A 147 -19.10 -13.53 -15.62
C GLU A 147 -18.35 -12.39 -14.92
N PRO A 148 -17.00 -12.44 -14.83
CA PRO A 148 -16.23 -11.41 -14.16
C PRO A 148 -16.47 -10.03 -14.75
N CYS A 149 -16.71 -9.04 -13.90
CA CYS A 149 -16.98 -7.66 -14.29
C CYS A 149 -16.37 -6.66 -13.30
N GLU A 150 -16.38 -5.39 -13.65
CA GLU A 150 -15.81 -4.30 -12.82
C GLU A 150 -16.41 -4.26 -11.40
N LYS A 151 -17.70 -4.58 -11.26
CA LYS A 151 -18.39 -4.59 -9.97
C LYS A 151 -17.81 -5.60 -8.99
N ASP A 152 -17.15 -6.66 -9.47
CA ASP A 152 -16.51 -7.63 -8.60
C ASP A 152 -15.37 -6.99 -7.78
N ALA A 153 -14.76 -5.92 -8.28
CA ALA A 153 -13.71 -5.17 -7.57
C ALA A 153 -14.25 -4.17 -6.53
N LEU A 154 -15.54 -3.85 -6.57
CA LEU A 154 -16.20 -2.93 -5.63
C LEU A 154 -16.54 -3.64 -4.32
N GLN A 155 -15.50 -4.14 -3.65
CA GLN A 155 -15.60 -4.80 -2.34
C GLN A 155 -14.98 -3.93 -1.26
N PRO A 156 -15.53 -3.93 -0.03
CA PRO A 156 -14.90 -3.26 1.10
C PRO A 156 -13.55 -3.89 1.40
N GLY A 157 -12.59 -3.10 1.87
CA GLY A 157 -11.24 -3.56 2.19
C GLY A 157 -11.20 -4.71 3.21
N ARG A 158 -12.27 -4.89 4.01
CA ARG A 158 -12.46 -6.05 4.89
C ARG A 158 -12.43 -7.40 4.17
N ASN A 159 -12.74 -7.44 2.88
CA ASN A 159 -12.76 -8.66 2.08
C ASN A 159 -11.40 -9.01 1.47
N LEU A 160 -10.35 -8.23 1.74
CA LEU A 160 -9.00 -8.54 1.29
C LEU A 160 -8.54 -9.89 1.86
N VAL A 161 -8.06 -10.76 0.97
CA VAL A 161 -7.42 -12.03 1.35
C VAL A 161 -5.91 -11.89 1.48
N ALA A 162 -5.35 -10.90 0.81
CA ALA A 162 -3.96 -10.50 0.92
C ALA A 162 -3.78 -9.06 0.43
N ALA A 163 -2.81 -8.37 0.99
CA ALA A 163 -2.40 -7.06 0.50
C ALA A 163 -0.94 -6.82 0.84
N GLY A 164 -0.35 -5.81 0.20
CA GLY A 164 1.01 -5.45 0.46
C GLY A 164 1.49 -4.31 -0.43
N TYR A 165 2.79 -4.07 -0.34
CA TYR A 165 3.47 -3.12 -1.18
C TYR A 165 4.92 -3.52 -1.38
N ALA A 166 5.49 -3.12 -2.50
CA ALA A 166 6.92 -3.09 -2.74
C ALA A 166 7.43 -1.67 -2.53
N LEU A 167 8.48 -1.49 -1.74
CA LEU A 167 9.19 -0.23 -1.56
C LEU A 167 10.50 -0.29 -2.36
N TYR A 168 10.67 0.63 -3.31
CA TYR A 168 11.91 0.85 -4.05
C TYR A 168 12.70 1.99 -3.39
N GLY A 169 13.21 1.72 -2.19
CA GLY A 169 14.02 2.67 -1.42
C GLY A 169 15.52 2.43 -1.60
N SER A 170 16.29 2.70 -0.53
CA SER A 170 17.71 2.33 -0.45
C SER A 170 17.94 0.83 -0.65
N ALA A 171 16.97 0.00 -0.26
CA ALA A 171 16.83 -1.40 -0.62
C ALA A 171 15.43 -1.64 -1.22
N THR A 172 15.24 -2.75 -1.94
CA THR A 172 13.89 -3.19 -2.33
C THR A 172 13.32 -4.09 -1.25
N MET A 173 12.13 -3.77 -0.77
CA MET A 173 11.40 -4.58 0.20
C MET A 173 10.00 -4.88 -0.31
N ILE A 174 9.51 -6.10 -0.09
CA ILE A 174 8.09 -6.42 -0.15
C ILE A 174 7.57 -6.57 1.28
N VAL A 175 6.51 -5.84 1.60
CA VAL A 175 5.73 -6.02 2.82
C VAL A 175 4.43 -6.71 2.45
N LEU A 176 4.13 -7.82 3.10
CA LEU A 176 3.02 -8.70 2.73
C LEU A 176 2.23 -9.12 3.97
N SER A 177 0.90 -9.14 3.83
CA SER A 177 0.00 -9.85 4.73
C SER A 177 -1.01 -10.69 3.94
N THR A 178 -1.28 -11.89 4.45
CA THR A 178 -2.33 -12.80 3.99
C THR A 178 -3.46 -12.93 5.04
N GLY A 179 -3.61 -11.93 5.91
CA GLY A 179 -4.57 -11.93 7.02
C GLY A 179 -4.08 -12.58 8.31
N GLN A 180 -2.80 -12.99 8.37
CA GLN A 180 -2.16 -13.61 9.53
C GLN A 180 -0.88 -12.86 9.92
N GLY A 181 -1.03 -11.56 10.18
CA GLY A 181 0.10 -10.69 10.52
C GLY A 181 0.86 -10.17 9.29
N VAL A 182 1.92 -9.42 9.53
CA VAL A 182 2.68 -8.68 8.51
C VAL A 182 4.12 -9.17 8.48
N ASN A 183 4.66 -9.41 7.29
CA ASN A 183 6.03 -9.88 7.12
C ASN A 183 6.75 -9.04 6.07
N CYS A 184 8.04 -8.76 6.30
CA CYS A 184 8.89 -7.98 5.40
C CYS A 184 9.95 -8.88 4.77
N PHE A 185 10.06 -8.80 3.45
CA PHE A 185 11.03 -9.54 2.66
C PHE A 185 11.91 -8.58 1.88
N MET A 186 13.22 -8.67 2.04
CA MET A 186 14.18 -7.83 1.32
C MET A 186 14.68 -8.56 0.08
N LEU A 187 14.77 -7.85 -1.04
CA LEU A 187 15.36 -8.39 -2.26
C LEU A 187 16.88 -8.50 -2.09
N ASP A 188 17.41 -9.72 -2.23
CA ASP A 188 18.82 -9.92 -2.55
C ASP A 188 19.01 -9.75 -4.07
N PRO A 189 19.69 -8.68 -4.54
CA PRO A 189 19.86 -8.42 -5.96
C PRO A 189 20.80 -9.42 -6.66
N ALA A 190 21.67 -10.11 -5.92
CA ALA A 190 22.66 -11.02 -6.50
C ALA A 190 22.02 -12.34 -6.95
N ILE A 191 21.06 -12.85 -6.18
CA ILE A 191 20.34 -14.09 -6.50
C ILE A 191 18.90 -13.86 -6.98
N GLY A 192 18.37 -12.65 -6.83
CA GLY A 192 17.02 -12.31 -7.28
C GLY A 192 15.91 -12.93 -6.43
N GLU A 193 16.14 -13.08 -5.12
CA GLU A 193 15.21 -13.66 -4.16
C GLU A 193 14.80 -12.67 -3.08
N PHE A 194 13.53 -12.74 -2.67
CA PHE A 194 13.02 -11.97 -1.53
C PHE A 194 13.18 -12.80 -0.26
N ILE A 195 14.07 -12.37 0.63
CA ILE A 195 14.41 -13.06 1.88
C ILE A 195 13.67 -12.41 3.04
N LEU A 196 13.03 -13.22 3.88
CA LEU A 196 12.36 -12.75 5.10
C LEU A 196 13.37 -12.10 6.04
N VAL A 197 13.14 -10.83 6.37
CA VAL A 197 14.00 -10.05 7.29
C VAL A 197 13.28 -9.63 8.56
N ASP A 198 11.96 -9.39 8.50
CA ASP A 198 11.13 -9.12 9.66
C ASP A 198 9.87 -9.98 9.63
N ARG A 199 9.63 -10.73 10.71
CA ARG A 199 8.48 -11.64 10.87
C ARG A 199 7.49 -11.06 11.87
N ASP A 200 6.19 -11.17 11.56
CA ASP A 200 5.08 -10.71 12.39
C ASP A 200 5.27 -9.28 12.94
N VAL A 201 5.52 -8.35 12.03
CA VAL A 201 5.73 -6.93 12.34
C VAL A 201 4.52 -6.37 13.09
N LYS A 202 4.80 -5.68 14.21
CA LYS A 202 3.82 -4.92 14.98
C LYS A 202 4.21 -3.46 15.08
N ILE A 203 3.26 -2.58 14.81
CA ILE A 203 3.46 -1.15 15.00
C ILE A 203 3.40 -0.79 16.49
N LYS A 204 4.13 0.25 16.89
CA LYS A 204 4.06 0.79 18.26
C LYS A 204 2.68 1.39 18.52
N LYS A 205 2.21 1.30 19.78
CA LYS A 205 0.92 1.89 20.21
C LYS A 205 0.85 3.40 20.01
N ARG A 206 1.96 4.09 20.28
CA ARG A 206 2.15 5.53 20.09
C ARG A 206 3.54 5.80 19.51
N GLY A 207 3.62 6.72 18.56
CA GLY A 207 4.89 7.17 17.99
C GLY A 207 5.30 8.56 18.44
N LYS A 208 6.24 9.14 17.71
CA LYS A 208 6.75 10.51 17.91
C LYS A 208 6.92 11.26 16.59
N ILE A 209 6.23 10.81 15.55
CA ILE A 209 6.32 11.34 14.18
C ILE A 209 4.92 11.59 13.65
N TYR A 210 4.69 12.76 13.07
CA TYR A 210 3.54 12.98 12.20
C TYR A 210 4.02 13.21 10.76
N SER A 211 3.22 12.73 9.81
CA SER A 211 3.53 12.78 8.38
C SER A 211 2.37 13.32 7.58
N LEU A 212 2.51 14.55 7.09
CA LEU A 212 1.47 15.28 6.36
C LEU A 212 2.12 16.39 5.51
N ASN A 213 1.55 16.70 4.34
CA ASN A 213 1.97 17.85 3.53
C ASN A 213 1.42 19.17 4.09
N GLU A 214 2.18 19.83 4.95
CA GLU A 214 1.78 21.10 5.57
C GLU A 214 1.64 22.28 4.58
N GLY A 215 2.06 22.14 3.32
CA GLY A 215 1.77 23.11 2.27
C GLY A 215 0.28 23.33 2.03
N TYR A 216 -0.58 22.40 2.47
CA TYR A 216 -2.03 22.53 2.44
C TYR A 216 -2.63 23.24 3.68
N ALA A 217 -1.83 23.83 4.57
CA ALA A 217 -2.28 24.46 5.82
C ALA A 217 -3.48 25.41 5.65
N LYS A 218 -3.50 26.21 4.57
CA LYS A 218 -4.60 27.13 4.25
C LYS A 218 -5.95 26.44 4.00
N TYR A 219 -5.93 25.16 3.61
CA TYR A 219 -7.10 24.39 3.18
C TYR A 219 -7.53 23.31 4.16
N PHE A 220 -6.80 23.13 5.27
CA PHE A 220 -7.14 22.12 6.27
C PHE A 220 -8.44 22.44 6.98
N ASP A 221 -9.21 21.39 7.23
CA ASP A 221 -10.32 21.47 8.17
C ASP A 221 -9.81 21.77 9.59
N PRO A 222 -10.63 22.42 10.44
CA PRO A 222 -10.26 22.78 11.80
C PRO A 222 -9.71 21.62 12.65
N ALA A 223 -10.20 20.39 12.43
CA ALA A 223 -9.74 19.20 13.13
C ALA A 223 -8.26 18.87 12.83
N VAL A 224 -7.85 18.97 11.56
CA VAL A 224 -6.47 18.73 11.14
C VAL A 224 -5.56 19.82 11.72
N THR A 225 -5.99 21.07 11.66
CA THR A 225 -5.25 22.20 12.23
C THR A 225 -5.08 22.05 13.75
N GLU A 226 -6.14 21.68 14.49
CA GLU A 226 -6.06 21.43 15.94
C GLU A 226 -5.09 20.26 16.26
N TYR A 227 -5.17 19.16 15.51
CA TYR A 227 -4.27 18.02 15.72
C TYR A 227 -2.81 18.39 15.50
N LEU A 228 -2.49 19.08 14.40
CA LEU A 228 -1.13 19.52 14.11
C LEU A 228 -0.61 20.51 15.16
N GLN A 229 -1.45 21.43 15.63
CA GLN A 229 -1.07 22.36 16.69
C GLN A 229 -0.68 21.62 17.97
N LYS A 230 -1.46 20.60 18.37
CA LYS A 230 -1.15 19.76 19.55
C LYS A 230 0.13 18.95 19.39
N LYS A 231 0.47 18.50 18.18
CA LYS A 231 1.71 17.75 17.94
C LYS A 231 2.96 18.64 17.92
N LYS A 232 2.82 19.92 17.57
CA LYS A 232 3.90 20.91 17.59
C LYS A 232 4.09 21.59 18.93
N PHE A 233 2.98 21.84 19.63
CA PHE A 233 2.94 22.57 20.90
C PHE A 233 2.12 21.75 21.92
N PRO A 234 2.66 20.60 22.37
CA PRO A 234 1.98 19.78 23.37
C PRO A 234 1.81 20.54 24.69
N GLU A 235 0.60 20.49 25.24
CA GLU A 235 0.23 21.19 26.49
C GLU A 235 0.46 20.32 27.75
N ASP A 236 0.73 19.02 27.56
CA ASP A 236 0.96 18.04 28.63
C ASP A 236 2.43 17.96 29.10
N GLY A 237 3.30 18.81 28.55
CA GLY A 237 4.74 18.85 28.85
C GLY A 237 5.56 17.79 28.12
N SER A 238 4.96 17.01 27.22
CA SER A 238 5.69 16.09 26.36
C SER A 238 6.51 16.82 25.28
N GLU A 239 7.47 16.13 24.67
CA GLU A 239 8.23 16.70 23.56
C GLU A 239 7.39 16.79 22.28
N PRO A 240 7.55 17.84 21.46
CA PRO A 240 6.92 17.92 20.15
C PRO A 240 7.24 16.72 19.26
N TYR A 241 6.30 16.34 18.40
CA TYR A 241 6.53 15.29 17.42
C TYR A 241 7.45 15.79 16.31
N GLY A 242 8.32 14.91 15.81
CA GLY A 242 9.09 15.18 14.60
C GLY A 242 8.21 15.16 13.36
N ALA A 243 8.36 16.14 12.48
CA ALA A 243 7.71 16.12 11.17
C ALA A 243 8.55 15.29 10.18
N ARG A 244 7.91 14.41 9.42
CA ARG A 244 8.52 13.73 8.26
C ARG A 244 7.49 13.66 7.15
N TYR A 245 7.84 14.04 5.93
CA TYR A 245 6.97 13.87 4.78
C TYR A 245 7.84 13.64 3.54
N ILE A 246 7.90 12.39 3.08
CA ILE A 246 8.69 11.99 1.91
C ILE A 246 7.93 12.36 0.62
N GLY A 247 6.60 12.29 0.66
CA GLY A 247 5.75 12.63 -0.48
C GLY A 247 5.44 11.46 -1.41
N SER A 248 5.84 10.25 -1.03
CA SER A 248 5.40 8.98 -1.64
C SER A 248 4.70 8.16 -0.55
N MET A 249 3.46 7.73 -0.79
CA MET A 249 2.63 7.10 0.24
C MET A 249 3.32 5.85 0.82
N VAL A 250 3.85 4.99 -0.04
CA VAL A 250 4.55 3.76 0.32
C VAL A 250 5.72 4.02 1.28
N ALA A 251 6.49 5.08 1.06
CA ALA A 251 7.66 5.41 1.88
C ALA A 251 7.26 5.99 3.25
N ASP A 252 6.24 6.87 3.25
CA ASP A 252 5.71 7.46 4.48
C ASP A 252 4.97 6.42 5.34
N VAL A 253 4.18 5.54 4.74
CA VAL A 253 3.48 4.45 5.42
C VAL A 253 4.47 3.39 5.92
N HIS A 254 5.48 3.01 5.13
CA HIS A 254 6.50 2.06 5.58
C HIS A 254 7.25 2.57 6.81
N ARG A 255 7.67 3.84 6.81
CA ARG A 255 8.28 4.46 8.01
C ARG A 255 7.31 4.45 9.19
N THR A 256 6.03 4.76 8.95
CA THR A 256 5.00 4.75 10.00
C THR A 256 4.83 3.36 10.60
N LEU A 257 4.81 2.31 9.77
CA LEU A 257 4.75 0.92 10.21
C LEU A 257 5.95 0.56 11.10
N MET A 258 7.17 0.89 10.67
CA MET A 258 8.40 0.46 11.36
C MET A 258 8.72 1.31 12.60
N TYR A 259 8.44 2.61 12.58
CA TYR A 259 8.84 3.52 13.66
C TYR A 259 7.69 3.96 14.57
N GLY A 260 6.45 3.72 14.15
CA GLY A 260 5.25 4.28 14.78
C GLY A 260 5.04 5.75 14.42
N GLY A 261 3.90 6.28 14.86
CA GLY A 261 3.45 7.64 14.59
C GLY A 261 2.24 7.62 13.69
N ILE A 262 1.99 8.71 12.97
CA ILE A 262 0.81 8.84 12.11
C ILE A 262 1.16 9.38 10.73
N PHE A 263 0.56 8.78 9.70
CA PHE A 263 0.47 9.31 8.36
C PHE A 263 -0.93 9.87 8.11
N LEU A 264 -0.99 11.07 7.56
CA LEU A 264 -2.22 11.80 7.29
C LEU A 264 -2.23 12.31 5.84
N TYR A 265 -3.29 11.96 5.13
CA TYR A 265 -3.70 12.58 3.88
C TYR A 265 -5.20 12.92 3.98
N PRO A 266 -5.57 13.93 4.80
CA PRO A 266 -6.95 14.23 5.06
C PRO A 266 -7.64 14.83 3.83
N GLY A 267 -8.97 14.84 3.85
CA GLY A 267 -9.75 15.72 2.99
C GLY A 267 -9.39 17.18 3.26
N ASN A 268 -9.55 18.02 2.26
CA ASN A 268 -9.38 19.47 2.42
C ASN A 268 -10.42 20.22 1.57
N VAL A 269 -10.48 21.54 1.71
CA VAL A 269 -11.48 22.38 1.01
C VAL A 269 -11.47 22.18 -0.53
N LYS A 270 -10.31 21.91 -1.14
CA LYS A 270 -10.19 21.66 -2.58
C LYS A 270 -10.44 20.21 -2.98
N SER A 271 -10.26 19.28 -2.05
CA SER A 271 -10.39 17.84 -2.28
C SER A 271 -11.07 17.21 -1.07
N PRO A 272 -12.40 17.36 -0.91
CA PRO A 272 -13.11 16.92 0.28
C PRO A 272 -13.03 15.40 0.49
N LYS A 273 -12.96 14.63 -0.60
CA LYS A 273 -12.75 13.17 -0.59
C LYS A 273 -11.27 12.75 -0.50
N GLY A 274 -10.35 13.67 -0.18
CA GLY A 274 -8.91 13.40 -0.19
C GLY A 274 -8.32 13.28 -1.61
N LYS A 275 -7.07 12.82 -1.71
CA LYS A 275 -6.37 12.56 -2.98
C LYS A 275 -6.21 11.06 -3.28
N LEU A 276 -5.90 10.27 -2.26
CA LEU A 276 -5.56 8.86 -2.39
C LEU A 276 -6.79 8.02 -2.76
N ARG A 277 -6.61 7.00 -3.60
CA ARG A 277 -7.66 6.13 -4.12
C ARG A 277 -7.88 4.92 -3.22
N LEU A 278 -9.14 4.58 -3.03
CA LEU A 278 -9.59 3.63 -2.04
C LEU A 278 -9.07 2.22 -2.31
N LEU A 279 -9.24 1.71 -3.54
CA LEU A 279 -9.02 0.31 -3.84
C LEU A 279 -7.55 -0.13 -3.87
N TYR A 280 -6.66 0.75 -4.31
CA TYR A 280 -5.26 0.40 -4.60
C TYR A 280 -4.23 1.26 -3.87
N GLU A 281 -4.64 2.26 -3.08
CA GLU A 281 -3.75 2.99 -2.15
C GLU A 281 -4.24 2.82 -0.69
N CYS A 282 -5.48 3.23 -0.40
CA CYS A 282 -5.98 3.29 0.98
C CYS A 282 -6.23 1.90 1.60
N ASN A 283 -7.02 1.04 0.95
CA ASN A 283 -7.38 -0.29 1.44
C ASN A 283 -6.15 -1.20 1.68
N PRO A 284 -5.21 -1.37 0.73
CA PRO A 284 -4.05 -2.23 0.97
C PRO A 284 -3.17 -1.73 2.13
N MET A 285 -2.96 -0.42 2.24
CA MET A 285 -2.17 0.15 3.33
C MET A 285 -2.90 0.06 4.67
N ALA A 286 -4.22 0.26 4.69
CA ALA A 286 -5.05 0.08 5.88
C ALA A 286 -5.06 -1.37 6.35
N PHE A 287 -5.13 -2.34 5.43
CA PHE A 287 -5.06 -3.77 5.74
C PHE A 287 -3.73 -4.14 6.40
N ILE A 288 -2.60 -3.70 5.81
CA ILE A 288 -1.29 -3.90 6.43
C ILE A 288 -1.23 -3.26 7.82
N MET A 289 -1.75 -2.02 7.97
CA MET A 289 -1.70 -1.30 9.24
C MET A 289 -2.46 -2.04 10.34
N GLU A 290 -3.68 -2.51 10.06
CA GLU A 290 -4.47 -3.26 11.05
C GLU A 290 -3.87 -4.64 11.37
N GLN A 291 -3.33 -5.35 10.38
CA GLN A 291 -2.63 -6.62 10.61
C GLN A 291 -1.37 -6.45 11.49
N ALA A 292 -0.78 -5.25 11.49
CA ALA A 292 0.32 -4.89 12.39
C ALA A 292 -0.14 -4.38 13.76
N GLY A 293 -1.46 -4.33 14.05
CA GLY A 293 -2.02 -3.79 15.29
C GLY A 293 -2.17 -2.26 15.32
N GLY A 294 -2.10 -1.61 14.15
CA GLY A 294 -2.39 -0.20 13.96
C GLY A 294 -3.85 0.09 13.66
N MET A 295 -4.13 1.34 13.27
CA MET A 295 -5.45 1.79 12.85
C MET A 295 -5.39 2.57 11.55
N ALA A 296 -6.49 2.57 10.80
CA ALA A 296 -6.65 3.32 9.56
C ALA A 296 -8.10 3.85 9.43
N SER A 297 -8.25 5.17 9.32
CA SER A 297 -9.54 5.85 9.35
C SER A 297 -9.59 7.05 8.42
N THR A 298 -10.78 7.42 7.96
CA THR A 298 -11.07 8.71 7.31
C THR A 298 -11.19 9.87 8.30
N GLY A 299 -11.06 9.59 9.61
CA GLY A 299 -11.38 10.48 10.73
C GLY A 299 -12.77 10.22 11.32
N LEU A 300 -13.68 9.65 10.53
CA LEU A 300 -15.06 9.32 10.97
C LEU A 300 -15.42 7.85 10.78
N HIS A 301 -14.88 7.21 9.74
CA HIS A 301 -15.14 5.81 9.41
C HIS A 301 -13.82 5.05 9.32
N ASN A 302 -13.84 3.75 9.61
CA ASN A 302 -12.70 2.89 9.31
C ASN A 302 -12.56 2.75 7.79
N ILE A 303 -11.33 2.82 7.26
CA ILE A 303 -11.09 2.76 5.81
C ILE A 303 -11.54 1.42 5.21
N LEU A 304 -11.29 0.31 5.89
CA LEU A 304 -11.60 -1.03 5.35
C LEU A 304 -13.11 -1.31 5.29
N ASP A 305 -13.91 -0.59 6.06
CA ASP A 305 -15.37 -0.75 6.12
C ASP A 305 -16.11 0.05 5.03
N ILE A 306 -15.39 0.88 4.26
CA ILE A 306 -15.99 1.68 3.19
C ILE A 306 -16.39 0.76 2.04
N GLN A 307 -17.67 0.75 1.69
CA GLN A 307 -18.18 0.17 0.46
C GLN A 307 -17.81 1.08 -0.73
N PRO A 308 -16.97 0.63 -1.68
CA PRO A 308 -16.63 1.43 -2.86
C PRO A 308 -17.84 1.55 -3.80
N GLU A 309 -18.03 2.74 -4.34
CA GLU A 309 -19.03 3.03 -5.39
C GLU A 309 -18.38 3.13 -6.79
N ASP A 310 -17.07 3.37 -6.84
CA ASP A 310 -16.29 3.58 -8.06
C ASP A 310 -14.86 3.03 -7.87
N ILE A 311 -14.27 2.45 -8.93
CA ILE A 311 -12.96 1.82 -8.85
C ILE A 311 -11.80 2.81 -8.61
N HIS A 312 -12.02 4.10 -8.92
CA HIS A 312 -11.08 5.20 -8.71
C HIS A 312 -11.55 6.15 -7.59
N GLN A 313 -12.51 5.73 -6.76
CA GLN A 313 -13.00 6.51 -5.63
C GLN A 313 -11.85 6.93 -4.72
N ARG A 314 -11.83 8.21 -4.34
CA ARG A 314 -10.86 8.76 -3.37
C ARG A 314 -11.37 8.67 -1.94
N ALA A 315 -10.45 8.58 -0.98
CA ALA A 315 -10.76 8.65 0.45
C ALA A 315 -9.72 9.47 1.24
N PRO A 316 -10.15 10.24 2.26
CA PRO A 316 -9.26 10.78 3.28
C PRO A 316 -8.57 9.66 4.06
N VAL A 317 -7.32 9.90 4.48
CA VAL A 317 -6.52 8.90 5.20
C VAL A 317 -5.92 9.47 6.48
N ALA A 318 -6.08 8.73 7.56
CA ALA A 318 -5.30 8.79 8.78
C ALA A 318 -4.94 7.37 9.21
N MET A 319 -3.66 7.01 9.24
CA MET A 319 -3.24 5.66 9.61
C MET A 319 -1.91 5.64 10.36
N GLY A 320 -1.73 4.63 11.21
CA GLY A 320 -0.52 4.46 11.99
C GLY A 320 -0.77 3.88 13.36
N SER A 321 0.03 4.34 14.33
CA SER A 321 -0.05 3.99 15.74
C SER A 321 -1.46 4.22 16.28
N PRO A 322 -2.08 3.22 16.94
CA PRO A 322 -3.48 3.27 17.33
C PRO A 322 -3.81 4.47 18.23
N ASP A 323 -2.94 4.80 19.18
CA ASP A 323 -3.19 5.89 20.11
C ASP A 323 -3.14 7.26 19.39
N ASP A 324 -2.23 7.43 18.42
CA ASP A 324 -2.14 8.65 17.61
C ASP A 324 -3.33 8.82 16.68
N VAL A 325 -3.79 7.73 16.06
CA VAL A 325 -4.98 7.73 15.20
C VAL A 325 -6.25 7.99 16.01
N GLN A 326 -6.36 7.44 17.22
CA GLN A 326 -7.49 7.71 18.13
C GLN A 326 -7.55 9.17 18.56
N ASP A 327 -6.40 9.78 18.91
CA ASP A 327 -6.33 11.22 19.19
C ASP A 327 -6.91 12.03 18.01
N PHE A 328 -6.53 11.68 16.78
CA PHE A 328 -7.01 12.36 15.57
C PHE A 328 -8.52 12.16 15.36
N ILE A 329 -9.03 10.92 15.47
CA ILE A 329 -10.45 10.59 15.36
C ILE A 329 -11.27 11.37 16.40
N ALA A 330 -10.82 11.42 17.65
CA ALA A 330 -11.52 12.14 18.71
C ALA A 330 -11.66 13.64 18.40
N ILE A 331 -10.62 14.25 17.82
CA ILE A 331 -10.68 15.64 17.35
C ILE A 331 -11.64 15.78 16.16
N CYS A 332 -11.59 14.87 15.17
CA CYS A 332 -12.55 14.87 14.06
C CYS A 332 -14.00 14.81 14.54
N GLN A 333 -14.32 13.91 15.48
CA GLN A 333 -15.66 13.75 16.05
C GLN A 333 -16.10 15.01 16.83
N LYS A 334 -15.21 15.59 17.64
CA LYS A 334 -15.46 16.85 18.36
C LYS A 334 -15.87 17.99 17.40
N HIS A 335 -15.24 18.08 16.24
CA HIS A 335 -15.55 19.11 15.24
C HIS A 335 -16.77 18.76 14.38
N ALA A 336 -17.05 17.47 14.16
CA ALA A 336 -18.25 17.02 13.46
C ALA A 336 -19.53 17.30 14.26
N ALA A 337 -19.51 17.11 15.58
CA ALA A 337 -20.66 17.37 16.45
C ALA A 337 -21.04 18.86 16.61
N LYS A 338 -20.20 19.78 16.10
CA LYS A 338 -20.42 21.23 16.13
C LYS A 338 -21.04 21.78 14.83
N LYS A 339 -21.16 20.95 13.80
CA LYS A 339 -21.84 21.27 12.54
C LYS A 339 -23.29 20.81 12.61
#